data_AF-A0AAP2K6D4-F1
#
_entry.id   AF-A0AAP2K6D4-F1
#
_cell.length_a   1.000
_cell.length_b   1.000
_cell.length_c   1.000
_cell.angle_alpha   90.00
_cell.angle_beta   90.00
_cell.angle_gamma   90.00
#
_symmetry.space_group_name_H-M   'P 1'
#
loop_
_entity.id
_entity.type
_entity.pdbx_description
1 polymer ?
#
loop_
_entity_poly.entity_id
_entity_poly.type
_entity_poly.pdbx_seq_one_letter_code
_entity_poly.pdbx_strand_id
1 'polypeptide(L)' 'MKEYLLTNLDKFHTTDLGKVRLQKNLLLREENPVLWAKGFIQRSETKISHKEKNFYVSDNYIVLAINTSSYTIITGHKE' A
#
# COMPACT_ATOMS: atom_id res chain seq x y z
N MET A 1 -4.83 3.11 14.61
CA MET A 1 -3.90 3.22 13.46
C MET A 1 -4.56 2.85 12.14
N LYS A 2 -5.30 1.74 12.06
CA LYS A 2 -6.04 1.37 10.83
C LYS A 2 -7.05 2.42 10.40
N GLU A 3 -7.90 2.87 11.31
CA GLU A 3 -8.86 3.96 11.06
C GLU A 3 -8.18 5.23 10.52
N TYR A 4 -6.99 5.58 11.02
CA TYR A 4 -6.23 6.73 10.54
C TYR A 4 -5.78 6.57 9.07
N LEU A 5 -5.31 5.39 8.65
CA LEU A 5 -5.01 5.17 7.24
C LEU A 5 -6.28 5.19 6.38
N LEU A 6 -7.37 4.60 6.88
CA LEU A 6 -8.64 4.52 6.17
C LEU A 6 -9.25 5.91 5.90
N THR A 7 -9.18 6.84 6.85
CA THR A 7 -9.64 8.23 6.67
C THR A 7 -8.76 9.05 5.73
N ASN A 8 -7.56 8.56 5.40
CA ASN A 8 -6.61 9.25 4.52
C ASN A 8 -6.42 8.53 3.18
N LEU A 9 -7.23 7.54 2.83
CA LEU A 9 -7.07 6.76 1.58
C LEU A 9 -6.98 7.63 0.32
N ASP A 10 -7.66 8.77 0.29
CA ASP A 10 -7.63 9.67 -0.88
C ASP A 10 -6.28 10.34 -1.10
N LYS A 11 -5.43 10.41 -0.07
CA LYS A 11 -4.06 10.94 -0.17
C LYS A 11 -3.10 9.94 -0.81
N PHE A 12 -3.48 8.67 -0.95
CA PHE A 12 -2.56 7.63 -1.39
C PHE A 12 -2.30 7.79 -2.87
N HIS A 13 -1.01 7.90 -3.20
CA HIS A 13 -0.54 7.99 -4.56
C HIS A 13 0.77 7.22 -4.72
N THR A 14 1.27 7.11 -5.94
CA THR A 14 2.61 6.59 -6.21
C THR A 14 3.18 7.30 -7.43
N THR A 15 4.48 7.20 -7.64
CA THR A 15 5.12 7.73 -8.86
C THR A 15 4.90 6.76 -10.02
N ASP A 16 5.12 7.18 -11.27
CA ASP A 16 4.95 6.28 -12.40
C ASP A 16 5.88 5.07 -12.34
N LEU A 17 7.12 5.25 -11.89
CA LEU A 17 8.03 4.14 -11.60
C LEU A 17 7.52 3.26 -10.44
N GLY A 18 6.89 3.87 -9.44
CA GLY A 18 6.23 3.16 -8.34
C GLY A 18 5.07 2.28 -8.82
N LYS A 19 4.26 2.75 -9.79
CA LYS A 19 3.20 1.94 -10.42
C LYS A 19 3.77 0.68 -11.06
N VAL A 20 4.81 0.84 -11.88
CA VAL A 20 5.49 -0.29 -12.55
C VAL A 20 6.05 -1.28 -11.53
N ARG A 21 6.71 -0.78 -10.47
CA ARG A 21 7.25 -1.63 -9.40
C ARG A 21 6.15 -2.41 -8.67
N LEU A 22 5.04 -1.75 -8.33
CA LEU A 22 3.91 -2.40 -7.65
C LEU A 22 3.30 -3.49 -8.51
N GLN A 23 3.00 -3.19 -9.78
CA GLN A 23 2.45 -4.17 -10.72
C GLN A 23 3.36 -5.38 -10.86
N LYS A 24 4.66 -5.16 -11.06
CA LYS A 24 5.63 -6.24 -11.23
C LYS A 24 5.77 -7.10 -9.97
N ASN A 25 5.95 -6.47 -8.81
CA ASN A 25 6.23 -7.22 -7.57
C ASN A 25 5.02 -8.02 -7.07
N LEU A 26 3.82 -7.49 -7.28
CA LEU A 26 2.58 -8.13 -6.83
C LEU A 26 1.90 -8.96 -7.94
N LEU A 27 2.43 -8.92 -9.17
CA LEU A 27 1.85 -9.54 -10.36
C LEU A 27 0.40 -9.06 -10.60
N LEU A 28 0.15 -7.76 -10.42
CA LEU A 28 -1.17 -7.18 -10.61
C LEU A 28 -1.51 -7.13 -12.09
N ARG A 29 -2.74 -7.51 -12.41
CA ARG A 29 -3.31 -7.33 -13.75
C ARG A 29 -4.04 -5.98 -13.87
N GLU A 30 -4.40 -5.38 -12.74
CA GLU A 30 -5.02 -4.06 -12.67
C GLU A 30 -4.14 -2.96 -13.27
N GLU A 31 -4.78 -2.14 -14.10
CA GLU A 31 -4.17 -0.97 -14.73
C GLU A 31 -3.76 0.10 -13.70
N ASN A 32 -4.51 0.19 -12.59
CA ASN A 32 -4.23 1.14 -11.51
C ASN A 32 -3.83 0.44 -10.20
N PRO A 33 -2.52 0.28 -9.94
CA PRO A 33 -2.02 -0.35 -8.70
C PRO A 33 -2.34 0.45 -7.43
N VAL A 34 -2.64 1.75 -7.54
CA VAL A 34 -3.07 2.55 -6.38
C VAL A 34 -4.49 2.15 -5.95
N LEU A 35 -5.40 1.97 -6.90
CA LEU A 35 -6.77 1.50 -6.59
C LEU A 35 -6.74 0.11 -5.94
N TRP A 36 -5.91 -0.79 -6.48
CA TRP A 36 -5.68 -2.10 -5.89
C TRP A 36 -5.19 -2.00 -4.43
N ALA A 37 -4.19 -1.13 -4.18
CA ALA A 37 -3.63 -0.94 -2.84
C ALA A 37 -4.67 -0.37 -1.85
N LYS A 38 -5.51 0.58 -2.28
CA LYS A 38 -6.61 1.11 -1.44
C LYS A 38 -7.57 -0.02 -1.04
N GLY A 39 -7.97 -0.86 -1.99
CA GLY A 39 -8.83 -2.02 -1.72
C GLY A 39 -8.17 -3.04 -0.80
N PHE A 40 -6.86 -3.29 -0.96
CA PHE A 40 -6.09 -4.15 -0.06
C PHE A 40 -6.10 -3.63 1.39
N ILE A 41 -5.81 -2.33 1.59
CA ILE A 41 -5.77 -1.71 2.93
C ILE A 41 -7.14 -1.80 3.64
N GLN A 42 -8.24 -1.73 2.88
CA GLN A 42 -9.60 -1.82 3.40
C GLN A 42 -10.00 -3.22 3.90
N ARG A 43 -9.29 -4.28 3.51
CA ARG A 43 -9.64 -5.65 3.90
C ARG A 43 -9.51 -5.85 5.42
N SER A 44 -10.36 -6.68 6.00
CA SER A 44 -10.42 -6.92 7.44
C SER A 44 -9.12 -7.48 8.02
N GLU A 45 -8.50 -8.39 7.29
CA GLU A 45 -7.33 -9.18 7.65
C GLU A 45 -6.01 -8.40 7.62
N THR A 46 -5.99 -7.21 7.02
CA THR A 46 -4.77 -6.39 6.98
C THR A 46 -4.43 -5.84 8.35
N LYS A 47 -3.15 -6.00 8.70
CA LYS A 47 -2.50 -5.44 9.87
C LYS A 47 -1.69 -4.23 9.44
N ILE A 48 -1.58 -3.25 10.34
CA ILE A 48 -0.82 -2.04 10.09
C ILE A 48 0.20 -1.88 11.20
N SER A 49 1.46 -1.70 10.81
CA SER A 49 2.53 -1.29 11.71
C SER A 49 3.16 0.00 11.21
N HIS A 50 3.75 0.74 12.13
CA HIS A 50 4.49 1.96 11.82
C HIS A 50 5.94 1.74 12.21
N LYS A 51 6.85 1.96 11.26
CA LYS A 51 8.29 1.90 11.51
C LYS A 51 8.95 3.08 10.83
N GLU A 52 9.49 3.97 11.67
CA GLU A 52 10.21 5.18 11.26
C GLU A 52 9.40 6.08 10.33
N LYS A 53 9.70 6.06 9.02
CA LYS A 53 9.10 6.91 7.99
C LYS A 53 8.03 6.21 7.16
N ASN A 54 7.69 4.96 7.51
CA ASN A 54 6.79 4.13 6.72
C ASN A 54 5.72 3.45 7.57
N PHE A 55 4.50 3.42 7.05
CA PHE A 55 3.48 2.46 7.40
C PHE A 55 3.72 1.18 6.59
N TYR A 56 3.64 0.05 7.27
CA TYR A 56 3.58 -1.26 6.65
C TYR A 56 2.18 -1.80 6.80
N VAL A 57 1.55 -2.12 5.67
CA VAL A 57 0.23 -2.76 5.63
C VAL A 57 0.41 -4.15 5.08
N SER A 58 0.03 -5.18 5.84
CA SER A 58 0.24 -6.56 5.43
C SER A 58 -0.89 -7.49 5.80
N ASP A 59 -1.05 -8.55 5.02
CA ASP A 59 -1.78 -9.77 5.40
C ASP A 59 -0.80 -10.95 5.46
N ASN A 60 -1.26 -12.19 5.31
CA ASN A 60 -0.40 -13.37 5.33
C ASN A 60 0.45 -13.57 4.05
N TYR A 61 0.20 -12.78 3.00
CA TYR A 61 0.79 -13.00 1.67
C TYR A 61 1.44 -11.77 1.09
N ILE A 62 1.07 -10.57 1.53
CA ILE A 62 1.47 -9.31 0.90
C ILE A 62 1.88 -8.31 1.97
N VAL A 63 2.97 -7.58 1.68
CA VAL A 63 3.41 -6.42 2.45
C VAL A 63 3.49 -5.20 1.55
N LEU A 64 2.79 -4.12 1.94
CA LEU A 64 2.90 -2.78 1.36
C LEU A 64 3.70 -1.88 2.29
N ALA A 65 4.58 -1.04 1.74
CA ALA A 65 5.27 0.02 2.45
C ALA A 65 4.84 1.39 1.90
N ILE A 66 4.42 2.28 2.79
CA ILE A 66 3.75 3.53 2.47
C ILE A 66 4.39 4.63 3.30
N ASN A 67 4.84 5.71 2.65
CA ASN A 67 5.45 6.82 3.37
C ASN A 67 4.42 7.50 4.28
N THR A 68 4.81 7.81 5.51
CA THR A 68 3.89 8.32 6.54
C THR A 68 3.49 9.78 6.32
N SER A 69 4.38 10.58 5.73
CA SER A 69 4.14 12.01 5.50
C SER A 69 3.48 12.28 4.16
N SER A 70 3.97 11.64 3.10
CA SER A 70 3.51 11.91 1.73
C SER A 70 2.41 10.96 1.26
N TYR A 71 2.09 9.89 2.01
CA TYR A 71 1.17 8.85 1.58
C TYR A 71 1.56 8.17 0.25
N THR A 72 2.84 8.28 -0.13
CA THR A 72 3.38 7.61 -1.31
C THR A 72 3.45 6.11 -1.01
N ILE A 73 2.76 5.29 -1.80
CA ILE A 73 2.96 3.84 -1.81
C ILE A 73 4.34 3.60 -2.44
N ILE A 74 5.32 3.27 -1.60
CA ILE A 74 6.70 3.08 -2.01
C ILE A 74 6.81 1.77 -2.76
N THR A 75 6.42 0.67 -2.12
CA THR A 75 6.53 -0.66 -2.72
C THR A 75 5.48 -1.61 -2.14
N GLY A 76 5.30 -2.72 -2.83
CA GLY A 76 4.52 -3.86 -2.41
C GLY A 76 5.26 -5.12 -2.85
N HIS A 77 5.17 -6.19 -2.09
CA HIS A 77 5.71 -7.50 -2.48
C HIS A 77 4.91 -8.60 -1.82
N LYS A 78 4.99 -9.78 -2.43
CA LYS A 78 4.54 -11.01 -1.79
C LYS A 78 5.55 -11.43 -0.74
N GLU A 79 5.06 -12.04 0.32
CA GLU A 79 5.87 -12.69 1.36
C GLU A 79 6.37 -14.07 0.90
#